data_AF-A0A1G8FFZ8-F1
#
_entry.id   AF-A0A1G8FFZ8-F1
#
_cell.length_a   1.000
_cell.length_b   1.000
_cell.length_c   1.000
_cell.angle_alpha   90.00
_cell.angle_beta   90.00
_cell.angle_gamma   90.00
#
_symmetry.space_group_name_H-M   'P 1'
#
loop_
_entity.id
_entity.type
_entity.pdbx_description
1 polymer ?
#
loop_
_entity_poly.entity_id
_entity_poly.type
_entity_poly.pdbx_seq_one_letter_code
_entity_poly.pdbx_strand_id
1 'polypeptide(L)' 'MGKSRIKPEDPFPENLNSLEDDQVEVLNSKVHRQLEVEYVEAGSPDPETEHRQEEVNEELDDRDIMSETSNQHAAEKSA' A
#
# COMPACT_ATOMS: atom_id res chain seq x y z
N MET A 1 15.36 -0.30 -14.03
CA MET A 1 14.19 0.61 -14.04
C MET A 1 12.95 -0.26 -13.93
N GLY A 2 12.38 -0.36 -12.73
CA GLY A 2 11.13 -1.11 -12.53
C GLY A 2 9.95 -0.39 -13.18
N LYS A 3 8.87 -1.11 -13.49
CA LYS A 3 7.61 -0.52 -13.95
C LYS A 3 7.13 0.51 -12.91
N SER A 4 6.74 1.71 -13.36
CA SER A 4 6.24 2.80 -12.50
C SER A 4 4.80 2.59 -12.01
N ARG A 5 4.12 1.56 -12.52
CA ARG A 5 2.73 1.19 -12.23
C ARG A 5 2.62 -0.33 -12.11
N ILE A 6 1.54 -0.79 -11.51
CA ILE A 6 1.15 -2.20 -11.44
C ILE A 6 -0.26 -2.32 -12.01
N LYS A 7 -0.41 -3.03 -13.12
CA LYS A 7 -1.72 -3.24 -13.75
C LYS A 7 -2.53 -4.30 -12.99
N PRO A 8 -3.86 -4.34 -13.16
CA PRO A 8 -4.69 -5.38 -12.56
C PRO A 8 -4.23 -6.80 -12.97
N GLU A 9 -3.74 -7.00 -14.20
CA GLU A 9 -3.22 -8.30 -14.64
C GLU A 9 -1.77 -8.61 -14.21
N ASP A 10 -1.04 -7.64 -13.65
CA ASP A 10 0.32 -7.86 -13.16
C ASP A 10 0.28 -8.64 -11.82
N PRO A 11 1.29 -9.47 -11.52
CA PRO A 11 1.38 -10.18 -10.24
C PRO A 11 1.37 -9.22 -9.05
N PHE A 12 0.52 -9.52 -8.07
CA PHE A 12 0.38 -8.78 -6.82
C PHE A 12 0.76 -9.68 -5.62
N PRO A 13 1.40 -9.15 -4.56
CA PRO A 13 1.76 -9.96 -3.40
C PRO A 13 0.51 -10.48 -2.68
N GLU A 14 0.45 -11.79 -2.41
CA GLU A 14 -0.66 -12.40 -1.67
C GLU A 14 -0.68 -12.05 -0.18
N ASN A 15 0.43 -11.51 0.35
CA ASN A 15 0.54 -11.13 1.75
C ASN A 15 1.46 -9.91 1.93
N LEU A 16 0.87 -8.75 2.24
CA LEU A 16 1.59 -7.49 2.42
C LEU A 16 2.43 -7.44 3.69
N ASN A 17 2.06 -8.18 4.75
CA ASN A 17 2.83 -8.29 5.99
C ASN A 17 4.24 -8.89 5.80
N SER A 18 4.49 -9.54 4.66
CA SER A 18 5.80 -10.09 4.31
C SER A 18 6.76 -9.06 3.69
N LEU A 19 6.26 -7.85 3.41
CA LEU A 19 7.00 -6.75 2.80
C LEU A 19 7.51 -5.77 3.86
N GLU A 20 8.70 -5.25 3.63
CA GLU A 20 9.25 -4.14 4.38
C GLU A 20 8.42 -2.85 4.13
N ASP A 21 8.49 -1.88 5.05
CA ASP A 21 7.71 -0.63 4.99
C ASP A 21 7.89 0.13 3.67
N ASP A 22 9.14 0.26 3.22
CA ASP A 22 9.46 0.94 1.96
C ASP A 22 8.88 0.22 0.74
N GLN A 23 8.73 -1.11 0.81
CA GLN A 23 8.15 -1.90 -0.26
C GLN A 23 6.64 -1.72 -0.35
N VAL A 24 5.93 -1.63 0.79
CA VAL A 24 4.49 -1.32 0.81
C VAL A 24 4.23 0.09 0.31
N GLU A 25 5.05 1.06 0.70
CA GLU A 25 4.94 2.44 0.19
C GLU A 25 5.18 2.56 -1.31
N VAL A 26 6.15 1.81 -1.83
CA VAL A 26 6.39 1.70 -3.28
C VAL A 26 5.21 1.04 -3.99
N LEU A 27 4.60 0.01 -3.38
CA LEU A 27 3.41 -0.65 -3.92
C LEU A 27 2.23 0.32 -3.95
N ASN A 28 1.98 1.05 -2.86
CA ASN A 28 0.98 2.10 -2.73
C ASN A 28 1.11 3.14 -3.85
N SER A 29 2.34 3.64 -4.05
CA SER A 29 2.66 4.59 -5.11
C SER A 29 2.42 4.04 -6.52
N LYS A 30 2.56 2.72 -6.74
CA LYS A 30 2.31 2.10 -8.05
C LYS A 30 0.82 1.91 -8.30
N VAL A 31 0.05 1.53 -7.28
CA VAL A 31 -1.40 1.37 -7.36
C VAL A 31 -2.07 2.72 -7.64
N HIS A 32 -1.72 3.77 -6.90
CA HIS A 32 -2.23 5.12 -7.16
C HIS A 32 -1.98 5.61 -8.59
N ARG A 33 -0.76 5.39 -9.11
CA ARG A 33 -0.43 5.74 -10.50
C ARG A 33 -1.19 4.89 -11.53
N GLN A 34 -1.62 3.68 -11.18
CA GLN A 34 -2.49 2.88 -12.04
C GLN A 34 -3.93 3.41 -12.01
N LEU A 35 -4.48 3.72 -10.84
CA LEU A 35 -5.80 4.33 -10.69
C LEU A 35 -5.93 5.64 -11.48
N GLU A 36 -4.93 6.51 -11.39
CA GLU A 36 -4.88 7.76 -12.16
C GLU A 36 -4.99 7.51 -13.66
N VAL A 37 -4.26 6.50 -14.16
CA VAL A 37 -4.28 6.15 -15.58
C VAL A 37 -5.63 5.57 -15.99
N GLU A 38 -6.19 4.64 -15.21
CA GLU A 38 -7.49 4.04 -15.52
C GLU A 38 -8.62 5.06 -15.48
N TYR A 39 -8.58 5.99 -14.52
CA TYR A 39 -9.54 7.08 -14.45
C TYR A 39 -9.46 7.99 -15.69
N VAL A 40 -8.25 8.34 -16.12
CA VAL A 40 -8.04 9.21 -17.30
C VAL A 40 -8.37 8.49 -18.61
N GLU A 41 -8.00 7.22 -18.75
CA GLU A 41 -8.12 6.48 -20.02
C GLU A 41 -9.46 5.76 -20.19
N ALA A 42 -10.00 5.16 -19.13
CA ALA A 42 -11.21 4.35 -19.15
C ALA A 42 -12.43 5.06 -18.52
N GLY A 43 -12.21 6.17 -17.78
CA GLY A 43 -13.28 6.92 -17.12
C GLY A 43 -13.69 6.38 -15.75
N SER A 44 -13.20 5.18 -15.39
CA SER A 44 -13.32 4.58 -14.06
C SER A 44 -12.17 3.60 -13.83
N PRO A 45 -11.72 3.41 -12.57
CA PRO A 45 -10.76 2.38 -12.22
C PRO A 45 -11.24 0.96 -12.56
N ASP A 46 -10.27 0.04 -12.71
CA ASP A 46 -10.56 -1.39 -12.69
C ASP A 46 -10.86 -1.83 -11.25
N PRO A 47 -11.91 -2.65 -11.00
CA PRO A 47 -12.25 -3.11 -9.65
C PRO A 47 -11.10 -3.82 -8.92
N GLU A 48 -10.23 -4.52 -9.65
CA GLU A 48 -9.05 -5.17 -9.06
C GLU A 48 -8.02 -4.13 -8.59
N THR A 49 -7.85 -3.03 -9.33
CA THR A 49 -6.95 -1.94 -8.93
C THR A 49 -7.49 -1.21 -7.69
N GLU A 50 -8.82 -1.03 -7.59
CA GLU A 50 -9.46 -0.47 -6.39
C GLU A 50 -9.28 -1.39 -5.18
N HIS A 51 -9.54 -2.69 -5.34
CA HIS A 51 -9.35 -3.67 -4.26
C HIS A 51 -7.92 -3.67 -3.72
N ARG A 52 -6.92 -3.65 -4.61
CA ARG A 52 -5.50 -3.56 -4.23
C ARG A 52 -5.16 -2.26 -3.50
N GLN A 53 -5.86 -1.16 -3.80
CA GLN A 53 -5.68 0.09 -3.06
C GLN A 53 -6.22 -0.03 -1.63
N GLU A 54 -7.39 -0.64 -1.47
CA GLU A 54 -7.99 -0.92 -0.16
C GLU A 54 -7.05 -1.79 0.67
N GLU A 55 -6.56 -2.92 0.13
CA GLU A 55 -5.63 -3.81 0.83
C GLU A 55 -4.34 -3.09 1.27
N VAL A 56 -3.77 -2.24 0.41
CA VAL A 56 -2.54 -1.50 0.74
C VAL A 56 -2.80 -0.41 1.78
N ASN A 57 -3.95 0.26 1.74
CA ASN A 57 -4.30 1.26 2.74
C ASN A 57 -4.54 0.60 4.11
N GLU A 58 -5.25 -0.52 4.16
CA GLU A 58 -5.47 -1.28 5.41
C GLU A 58 -4.14 -1.69 6.05
N GLU A 59 -3.20 -2.21 5.26
CA GLU A 59 -1.87 -2.58 5.76
C GLU A 59 -1.08 -1.35 6.27
N LEU A 60 -1.14 -0.21 5.59
CA LEU A 60 -0.46 1.01 6.04
C LEU A 60 -1.07 1.57 7.33
N ASP A 61 -2.39 1.56 7.44
CA ASP A 61 -3.11 1.95 8.66
C ASP A 61 -2.72 1.04 9.84
N ASP A 62 -2.64 -0.27 9.62
CA ASP A 62 -2.19 -1.24 10.63
C ASP A 62 -0.73 -0.96 11.07
N ARG A 63 0.16 -0.64 10.13
CA ARG A 63 1.56 -0.28 10.43
C ARG A 63 1.66 1.00 11.24
N ASP A 64 0.86 2.02 10.90
CA ASP A 64 0.81 3.26 11.64
C ASP A 64 0.38 3.02 13.10
N ILE A 65 -0.69 2.23 13.32
CA ILE A 65 -1.16 1.85 14.66
C ILE A 65 -0.08 1.06 15.43
N MET A 66 0.62 0.14 14.77
CA MET A 66 1.70 -0.64 15.39
C MET A 66 2.90 0.24 15.76
N SER A 67 3.26 1.20 14.91
CA SER A 67 4.34 2.15 15.15
C SER A 67 4.04 3.06 16.35
N GLU A 68 2.79 3.53 16.47
CA GLU A 68 2.33 4.34 17.60
C GLU A 68 2.35 3.55 18.91
N THR A 69 1.88 2.30 18.87
CA THR A 69 1.85 1.40 20.04
C THR A 69 3.27 1.09 20.53
N SER A 70 4.22 0.87 19.61
CA SER A 70 5.63 0.63 19.94
C SER A 70 6.27 1.86 20.61
N ASN A 71 5.98 3.06 20.10
CA ASN A 71 6.52 4.32 20.62
C ASN A 71 5.98 4.65 22.03
N GLN A 72 4.73 4.32 22.34
CA GLN A 72 4.15 4.50 23.67
C GLN A 72 4.83 3.62 24.72
N HIS A 73 5.13 2.35 24.40
CA HIS A 73 5.77 1.43 25.34
C HIS A 73 7.25 1.78 25.65
N ALA A 74 7.96 2.42 24.71
CA ALA A 74 9.34 2.86 24.90
C ALA A 74 9.45 4.09 25.82
N ALA A 75 8.46 5.00 25.78
CA ALA A 75 8.42 6.20 26.61
C ALA A 75 8.20 5.87 28.11
N GLU A 76 7.35 4.89 28.41
CA GLU A 76 7.04 4.48 29.80
C GLU A 76 8.19 3.75 30.51
N LYS A 77 9.06 3.03 29.77
CA LYS A 77 10.25 2.37 30.35
C LYS A 77 11.41 3.31 30.65
N SER A 78 11.33 4.55 30.16
CA SER A 78 12.40 5.55 30.29
C SER A 78 12.12 6.60 31.37
N ALA A 79 11.00 6.48 32.09
CA ALA A 79 10.57 7.34 33.19
C ALA A 79 10.71 6.63 34.56
#